data_AF-A0A5J4QD21-F1
#
_entry.id   AF-A0A5J4QD21-F1
#
_cell.length_a   1.000
_cell.length_b   1.000
_cell.length_c   1.000
_cell.angle_alpha   90.00
_cell.angle_beta   90.00
_cell.angle_gamma   90.00
#
_symmetry.space_group_name_H-M   'P 1'
#
loop_
_entity.id
_entity.type
_entity.pdbx_description
1 polymer ?
#
loop_
_entity_poly.entity_id
_entity_poly.type
_entity_poly.pdbx_seq_one_letter_code
_entity_poly.pdbx_strand_id
1 'polypeptide(L)' 'MKNNYKNIKELTVDLSPYISAGAFARICGINEGQMRHYVSGIRNPSQITIDKMNEKIRIFAEELAKVQITGA' A
#
# COMPACT_ATOMS: atom_id res chain seq x y z
N MET A 1 0.41 12.34 -6.21
CA MET A 1 -0.03 11.66 -4.98
C MET A 1 -0.50 12.69 -3.98
N LYS A 2 -1.59 12.39 -3.27
CA LYS A 2 -2.12 13.19 -2.16
C LYS A 2 -1.42 12.80 -0.85
N ASN A 3 -1.46 13.69 0.14
CA ASN A 3 -0.94 13.42 1.49
C ASN A 3 -1.90 12.58 2.35
N ASN A 4 -3.20 12.64 2.05
CA ASN A 4 -4.25 11.93 2.79
C ASN A 4 -5.24 11.30 1.81
N TYR A 5 -5.66 10.07 2.09
CA TYR A 5 -6.62 9.32 1.29
C TYR A 5 -7.79 8.91 2.17
N LYS A 6 -9.01 8.95 1.63
CA LYS A 6 -10.22 8.60 2.41
C LYS A 6 -10.35 7.09 2.64
N ASN A 7 -9.82 6.29 1.71
CA ASN A 7 -9.87 4.84 1.74
C ASN A 7 -8.76 4.23 0.87
N ILE A 8 -8.63 2.89 0.96
CA ILE A 8 -7.62 2.13 0.21
C ILE A 8 -7.86 2.19 -1.30
N LYS A 9 -9.10 2.30 -1.77
CA LYS A 9 -9.41 2.40 -3.19
C LYS A 9 -8.79 3.67 -3.81
N GLU A 10 -8.98 4.83 -3.17
CA GLU A 10 -8.39 6.08 -3.65
C GLU A 10 -6.86 5.99 -3.69
N LEU A 11 -6.24 5.46 -2.63
CA LEU A 11 -4.79 5.29 -2.57
C LEU A 11 -4.26 4.37 -3.67
N THR A 12 -4.92 3.22 -3.89
CA THR A 12 -4.47 2.23 -4.89
C THR A 12 -4.66 2.69 -6.33
N VAL A 13 -5.63 3.57 -6.59
CA VAL A 13 -5.75 4.25 -7.89
C VAL A 13 -4.56 5.19 -8.13
N ASP A 14 -4.19 6.01 -7.14
CA ASP A 14 -3.03 6.91 -7.27
C ASP A 14 -1.70 6.13 -7.39
N LEU A 15 -1.60 4.93 -6.80
CA LEU A 15 -0.41 4.07 -6.84
C LEU A 15 -0.33 3.16 -8.07
N SER A 16 -1.41 3.02 -8.86
CA SER A 16 -1.47 2.04 -9.95
C SER A 16 -0.39 2.19 -11.04
N PRO A 17 0.15 3.39 -11.33
CA PRO A 17 1.27 3.51 -12.28
C PRO A 17 2.58 2.90 -11.78
N TYR A 18 2.72 2.70 -10.47
CA TYR A 18 3.96 2.25 -9.84
C TYR A 18 3.90 0.78 -9.40
N ILE A 19 2.78 0.38 -8.80
CA ILE A 19 2.60 -0.96 -8.24
C ILE A 19 1.17 -1.46 -8.39
N SER A 20 1.01 -2.79 -8.46
CA SER A 20 -0.30 -3.43 -8.43
C SER A 20 -0.87 -3.50 -7.02
N ALA A 21 -2.19 -3.67 -6.91
CA ALA A 21 -2.85 -3.91 -5.61
C ALA A 21 -2.31 -5.14 -4.87
N GLY A 22 -1.87 -6.18 -5.61
CA GLY A 22 -1.23 -7.36 -5.02
C GLY A 22 0.16 -7.05 -4.45
N ALA A 23 0.98 -6.29 -5.18
CA ALA A 23 2.26 -5.82 -4.66
C ALA A 23 2.07 -4.93 -3.42
N PHE A 24 1.08 -4.03 -3.45
CA PHE A 24 0.71 -3.20 -2.31
C PHE A 24 0.26 -4.03 -1.10
N ALA A 25 -0.50 -5.11 -1.31
CA ALA A 25 -0.88 -6.05 -0.25
C ALA A 25 0.35 -6.64 0.45
N ARG A 26 1.36 -7.06 -0.31
CA ARG A 26 2.61 -7.61 0.23
C ARG A 26 3.41 -6.57 1.01
N ILE A 27 3.56 -5.37 0.47
CA ILE A 27 4.20 -4.24 1.18
C ILE A 27 3.53 -4.02 2.53
N CYS A 28 2.21 -3.99 2.56
CA CYS A 28 1.43 -3.74 3.76
C CYS A 28 1.31 -4.95 4.71
N GLY A 29 1.80 -6.14 4.33
CA GLY A 29 1.60 -7.36 5.10
C GLY A 29 0.13 -7.79 5.21
N ILE A 30 -0.69 -7.48 4.21
CA ILE A 30 -2.11 -7.79 4.16
C ILE A 30 -2.35 -8.97 3.22
N ASN A 31 -3.25 -9.87 3.59
CA ASN A 31 -3.68 -10.95 2.70
C ASN A 31 -4.29 -10.37 1.41
N GLU A 32 -3.87 -10.87 0.25
CA GLU A 32 -4.30 -10.33 -1.05
C GLU A 32 -5.82 -10.38 -1.25
N GLY A 33 -6.52 -11.37 -0.71
CA GLY A 33 -7.98 -11.45 -0.74
C GLY A 33 -8.63 -10.30 0.04
N GLN A 34 -8.12 -9.99 1.24
CA GLN A 34 -8.58 -8.82 2.01
C GLN A 34 -8.28 -7.52 1.28
N MET A 35 -7.09 -7.40 0.68
CA MET A 35 -6.75 -6.22 -0.12
C MET A 35 -7.72 -6.03 -1.30
N ARG A 36 -8.12 -7.11 -2.00
CA ARG A 36 -9.15 -7.01 -3.07
C ARG A 36 -10.48 -6.49 -2.54
N HIS A 37 -10.92 -6.92 -1.36
CA HIS A 37 -12.14 -6.38 -0.74
C HIS A 37 -12.02 -4.90 -0.37
N TYR A 38 -10.84 -4.47 0.08
CA TYR A 38 -10.57 -3.07 0.40
C TYR A 38 -10.53 -2.18 -0.84
N VAL A 39 -9.84 -2.62 -1.90
CA VAL A 39 -9.74 -1.90 -3.17
C VAL A 39 -11.09 -1.78 -3.88
N SER A 40 -11.93 -2.82 -3.79
CA SER A 40 -13.29 -2.77 -4.35
C SER A 40 -14.26 -1.92 -3.51
N GLY A 41 -13.89 -1.57 -2.27
CA GLY A 41 -14.75 -0.86 -1.33
C GLY A 41 -15.85 -1.73 -0.70
N ILE A 42 -15.82 -3.05 -0.93
CA ILE A 42 -16.75 -4.01 -0.33
C ILE A 42 -16.57 -4.07 1.19
N ARG A 43 -15.32 -3.89 1.66
CA ARG A 43 -14.98 -3.90 3.07
C ARG A 43 -14.04 -2.74 3.37
N ASN A 44 -14.16 -2.16 4.56
CA ASN A 44 -13.17 -1.22 5.08
C ASN A 44 -12.28 -1.90 6.13
N PRO A 45 -10.97 -1.60 6.14
CA PRO A 45 -10.06 -2.05 7.20
C PRO A 45 -10.47 -1.42 8.55
N SER A 46 -10.11 -2.08 9.65
CA SER A 46 -10.21 -1.46 10.98
C SER A 46 -9.12 -0.39 11.15
N GLN A 47 -9.28 0.50 12.14
CA GLN A 47 -8.25 1.51 12.43
C GLN A 47 -6.88 0.88 12.72
N ILE A 48 -6.84 -0.21 13.51
CA ILE A 48 -5.61 -0.95 13.80
C ILE A 48 -4.95 -1.46 12.51
N THR A 49 -5.74 -1.92 11.53
CA THR A 49 -5.21 -2.34 10.23
C THR A 49 -4.68 -1.15 9.44
N ILE A 50 -5.38 -0.01 9.44
CA ILE A 50 -4.92 1.23 8.80
C ILE A 50 -3.58 1.68 9.39
N ASP A 51 -3.45 1.70 10.71
CA ASP A 51 -2.23 2.15 11.40
C ASP A 51 -1.03 1.26 11.02
N LYS A 52 -1.24 -0.06 11.00
CA LYS A 52 -0.22 -1.03 10.52
C LYS A 52 0.16 -0.81 9.06
N MET A 53 -0.83 -0.54 8.19
CA MET A 53 -0.57 -0.27 6.78
C MET A 53 0.26 1.01 6.62
N ASN A 54 -0.10 2.09 7.33
CA ASN A 54 0.66 3.35 7.29
C ASN A 54 2.10 3.17 7.76
N GLU A 55 2.31 2.41 8.84
CA GLU A 55 3.66 2.08 9.31
C GLU A 55 4.46 1.31 8.25
N LYS A 56 3.88 0.27 7.65
CA LYS A 56 4.53 -0.54 6.61
C LYS A 56 4.86 0.27 5.36
N ILE A 57 3.97 1.17 4.94
CA ILE A 57 4.21 2.09 3.81
C ILE A 57 5.40 2.99 4.11
N ARG A 58 5.47 3.57 5.32
CA ARG A 58 6.61 4.42 5.73
C ARG A 58 7.92 3.64 5.69
N ILE A 59 7.95 2.45 6.30
CA ILE A 59 9.14 1.59 6.31
C ILE A 59 9.58 1.25 4.88
N PHE A 60 8.64 0.83 4.02
CA PHE A 60 8.95 0.50 2.63
C PHE A 60 9.52 1.70 1.87
N ALA A 61 8.99 2.92 2.08
CA ALA A 61 9.52 4.12 1.46
C ALA A 61 10.96 4.41 1.91
N GLU A 62 11.26 4.25 3.21
CA GLU A 62 12.61 4.42 3.77
C GLU A 62 13.60 3.37 3.25
N GLU A 63 13.15 2.12 3.05
CA GLU A 63 13.96 1.05 2.45
C GLU A 63 14.19 1.30 0.96
N LEU A 64 13.14 1.67 0.22
CA LEU A 64 13.21 1.96 -1.21
C LEU A 64 14.16 3.11 -1.52
N ALA A 65 14.17 4.15 -0.67
CA ALA A 65 15.09 5.29 -0.81
C ALA A 65 16.57 4.92 -0.67
N LYS A 66 16.89 3.77 -0.05
CA LYS A 66 18.26 3.28 0.11
C LYS A 66 18.71 2.36 -1.02
N VAL A 67 17.79 1.96 -1.91
CA VAL A 67 18.11 1.05 -3.02
C VAL A 67 19.04 1.74 -4.00
N GLN A 68 20.15 1.08 -4.34
CA GLN A 68 21.11 1.51 -5.35
C GLN A 68 21.42 0.33 -6.27
N ILE A 69 21.43 0.58 -7.59
CA ILE A 69 21.92 -0.37 -8.58
C ILE A 69 23.39 -0.04 -8.81
N THR A 70 24.30 -0.92 -8.37
CA THR A 70 25.76 -0.69 -8.41
C THR A 70 26.47 -1.40 -9.55
N GLY A 71 25.73 -2.09 -10.43
CA GLY A 71 26.28 -2.81 -11.58
C GLY A 71 25.48 -2.56 -12.86
N ALA A 72 26.16 -2.70 -13.99
CA ALA A 72 25.62 -2.87 -15.34
C ALA A 72 26.22 -4.15 -15.93
#